data_AF-A0A0I9S982-F1
#
_entry.id   AF-A0A0I9S982-F1
#
_cell.length_a   1.000
_cell.length_b   1.000
_cell.length_c   1.000
_cell.angle_alpha   90.00
_cell.angle_beta   90.00
_cell.angle_gamma   90.00
#
_symmetry.space_group_name_H-M   'P 1'
#
loop_
_entity.id
_entity.type
_entity.pdbx_description
1 polymer ?
#
loop_
_entity_poly.entity_id
_entity_poly.type
_entity_poly.pdbx_seq_one_letter_code
_entity_poly.pdbx_strand_id
1 'polypeptide(L)'
;MKDIIELLQKERIKTVDALKQGDQQQLSYLQQIDKALGWLKMIKENKLENVGKYDVCRLPELPSESSGLYSFYHIMQDYESPNIEDWEEYKTDGQALLLSVDDIIITRKS
;
A
#
# COMPACT_ATOMS: atom_id res chain seq x y z
N MET A 1 12.83 -12.87 -7.38
CA MET A 1 11.80 -11.86 -7.74
C MET A 1 11.51 -11.82 -9.23
N LYS A 2 12.53 -11.77 -10.10
CA LYS A 2 12.34 -11.82 -11.57
C LYS A 2 11.53 -13.04 -12.03
N ASP A 3 11.86 -14.23 -11.54
CA ASP A 3 11.17 -15.47 -11.91
C ASP A 3 9.69 -15.48 -11.50
N ILE A 4 9.36 -14.87 -10.36
CA ILE A 4 7.98 -14.75 -9.86
C ILE A 4 7.19 -13.76 -10.72
N ILE A 5 7.79 -12.62 -11.10
CA ILE A 5 7.15 -11.64 -11.99
C ILE A 5 6.86 -12.29 -13.34
N GLU A 6 7.83 -13.02 -13.92
CA GLU A 6 7.64 -13.72 -15.20
C GLU A 6 6.54 -14.80 -15.11
N LEU A 7 6.47 -15.54 -13.99
CA LEU A 7 5.41 -16.52 -13.75
C LEU A 7 4.04 -15.86 -13.68
N LEU A 8 3.89 -14.79 -12.89
CA LEU A 8 2.62 -14.06 -12.77
C LEU A 8 2.20 -13.39 -14.07
N GLN A 9 3.14 -12.88 -14.87
CA GLN A 9 2.84 -12.33 -16.20
C GLN A 9 2.29 -13.41 -17.16
N LYS A 10 2.87 -14.62 -17.15
CA LYS A 10 2.33 -15.74 -17.94
C LYS A 10 0.92 -16.11 -17.49
N GLU A 11 0.69 -16.16 -16.18
CA GLU A 11 -0.62 -16.50 -15.62
C GLU A 11 -1.67 -15.43 -15.92
N ARG A 12 -1.28 -14.15 -15.87
CA ARG A 12 -2.11 -13.02 -16.32
C ARG A 12 -2.59 -13.20 -17.76
N ILE A 13 -1.69 -13.57 -18.68
CA ILE A 13 -2.02 -13.75 -20.10
C ILE A 13 -3.05 -14.87 -20.26
N LYS A 14 -2.83 -16.04 -19.64
CA LYS A 14 -3.79 -17.14 -19.69
C LYS A 14 -5.17 -16.75 -19.15
N THR A 15 -5.18 -16.02 -18.02
CA THR A 15 -6.42 -15.57 -17.37
C THR A 15 -7.19 -14.59 -18.26
N VAL A 16 -6.49 -13.68 -18.93
CA VAL A 16 -7.08 -12.76 -19.92
C VAL A 16 -7.65 -13.53 -21.11
N ASP A 17 -6.97 -14.55 -21.60
CA ASP A 17 -7.48 -15.35 -22.71
C ASP A 17 -8.71 -16.17 -22.34
N ALA A 18 -8.77 -16.71 -21.12
CA ALA A 18 -9.98 -17.36 -20.58
C ALA A 18 -11.16 -16.37 -20.45
N LEU A 19 -10.90 -15.13 -20.01
CA LEU A 19 -11.92 -14.07 -19.96
C LEU A 19 -12.47 -13.72 -21.35
N LYS A 20 -11.60 -13.64 -22.37
CA LYS A 20 -12.03 -13.43 -23.77
C LYS A 20 -12.89 -14.58 -24.29
N GLN A 21 -12.68 -15.80 -23.79
CA GLN A 21 -13.49 -16.99 -24.12
C GLN A 21 -14.82 -17.04 -23.34
N GLY A 22 -15.08 -16.10 -22.44
CA GLY A 22 -16.35 -15.97 -21.71
C GLY A 22 -16.33 -16.47 -20.27
N ASP A 23 -15.20 -16.95 -19.75
CA ASP A 23 -15.09 -17.37 -18.35
C ASP A 23 -14.96 -16.15 -17.41
N GLN A 24 -16.10 -15.52 -17.12
CA GLN A 24 -16.20 -14.33 -16.26
C GLN A 24 -15.75 -14.58 -14.80
N GLN A 25 -15.68 -15.83 -14.34
CA GLN A 25 -15.25 -16.15 -12.97
C GLN A 25 -13.78 -15.78 -12.74
N GLN A 26 -12.99 -15.70 -13.82
CA GLN A 26 -11.57 -15.35 -13.78
C GLN A 26 -11.30 -13.88 -13.49
N LEU A 27 -12.31 -13.00 -13.49
CA LEU A 27 -12.10 -11.56 -13.33
C LEU A 27 -11.48 -11.22 -11.96
N SER A 28 -11.99 -11.83 -10.89
CA SER A 28 -11.44 -11.64 -9.54
C SER A 28 -10.00 -12.13 -9.46
N TYR A 29 -9.69 -13.25 -10.13
CA TYR A 29 -8.34 -13.79 -10.15
C TYR A 29 -7.36 -12.88 -10.92
N LEU A 30 -7.78 -12.34 -12.07
CA LEU A 30 -7.00 -11.36 -12.82
C LEU A 30 -6.68 -10.12 -11.98
N GLN A 31 -7.67 -9.58 -11.26
CA GLN A 31 -7.48 -8.44 -10.37
C GLN A 31 -6.44 -8.73 -9.28
N GLN A 32 -6.43 -9.95 -8.73
CA GLN A 32 -5.42 -10.36 -7.75
C GLN A 32 -4.02 -10.47 -8.36
N ILE A 33 -3.90 -11.01 -9.59
CA ILE A 33 -2.62 -11.08 -10.31
C ILE A 33 -2.09 -9.66 -10.59
N ASP A 34 -2.94 -8.76 -11.08
CA ASP A 34 -2.56 -7.37 -11.36
C ASP A 34 -2.12 -6.65 -10.08
N LYS A 35 -2.85 -6.85 -8.97
CA LYS A 35 -2.46 -6.32 -7.65
C LYS A 35 -1.09 -6.86 -7.21
N ALA A 36 -0.86 -8.17 -7.32
CA ALA A 36 0.41 -8.79 -6.94
C ALA A 36 1.58 -8.26 -7.80
N LEU A 37 1.39 -8.13 -9.11
CA LEU A 37 2.38 -7.54 -10.01
C LEU A 37 2.69 -6.07 -9.64
N GLY A 38 1.69 -5.29 -9.29
CA GLY A 38 1.84 -3.92 -8.79
C GLY A 38 2.72 -3.85 -7.53
N TRP A 39 2.43 -4.69 -6.54
CA TRP A 39 3.23 -4.77 -5.31
C TRP A 39 4.69 -5.16 -5.59
N LEU A 40 4.92 -6.18 -6.43
CA LEU A 40 6.28 -6.61 -6.77
C LEU A 40 7.08 -5.52 -7.50
N LYS A 41 6.43 -4.75 -8.37
CA LYS A 41 7.04 -3.59 -9.02
C LYS A 41 7.42 -2.52 -7.99
N MET A 42 6.50 -2.15 -7.11
CA MET A 42 6.74 -1.16 -6.06
C MET A 42 7.89 -1.58 -5.13
N ILE A 43 7.94 -2.85 -4.71
CA ILE A 43 9.04 -3.40 -3.89
C ILE A 43 10.38 -3.25 -4.61
N LYS A 44 10.44 -3.58 -5.89
CA LYS A 44 11.66 -3.50 -6.69
C LYS A 44 12.13 -2.05 -6.88
N GLU A 45 11.22 -1.14 -7.25
CA GLU A 45 11.52 0.27 -7.49
C GLU A 45 12.01 0.99 -6.22
N ASN A 46 11.42 0.64 -5.07
CA ASN A 46 11.81 1.19 -3.76
C ASN A 46 12.91 0.38 -3.06
N LYS A 47 13.48 -0.63 -3.71
CA LYS A 47 14.54 -1.50 -3.18
C LYS A 47 14.20 -2.15 -1.82
N LEU A 48 12.93 -2.50 -1.61
CA LEU A 48 12.40 -3.12 -0.39
C LEU A 48 12.64 -4.64 -0.34
N GLU A 49 13.84 -5.10 -0.69
CA GLU A 49 14.09 -6.51 -1.03
C GLU A 49 14.18 -7.46 0.17
N ASN A 50 14.47 -6.95 1.37
CA ASN A 50 14.62 -7.75 2.57
C ASN A 50 13.57 -7.35 3.62
N VAL A 51 12.47 -8.10 3.66
CA VAL A 51 11.33 -7.89 4.57
C VAL A 51 11.77 -7.82 6.03
N GLY A 52 12.83 -8.56 6.42
CA GLY A 52 13.37 -8.53 7.78
C GLY A 52 13.96 -7.19 8.20
N LYS A 53 14.21 -6.26 7.25
CA LYS A 53 14.75 -4.91 7.50
C LYS A 53 13.69 -3.84 7.68
N TYR A 54 12.41 -4.18 7.60
CA TYR A 54 11.33 -3.20 7.67
C TYR A 54 10.31 -3.58 8.73
N ASP A 55 9.70 -2.56 9.31
CA ASP A 55 8.46 -2.68 10.05
C ASP A 55 7.31 -2.24 9.15
N VAL A 56 6.22 -2.99 9.20
CA VAL A 56 5.00 -2.70 8.45
C VAL A 56 3.91 -2.38 9.48
N CYS A 57 3.56 -1.10 9.56
CA CYS A 57 2.56 -0.59 10.47
C CYS A 57 1.26 -0.35 9.71
N ARG A 58 0.17 -0.95 10.19
CA ARG A 58 -1.17 -0.56 9.76
C ARG A 58 -1.57 0.70 10.50
N LEU A 59 -2.32 1.56 9.82
CA LEU A 59 -2.99 2.67 10.48
C LEU A 59 -4.00 2.12 11.50
N PRO A 60 -4.25 2.83 12.61
CA PRO A 60 -5.26 2.42 13.59
C PRO A 60 -6.64 2.31 12.93
N GLU A 61 -7.57 1.61 13.56
CA GLU A 61 -8.96 1.64 13.13
C GLU A 61 -9.62 2.93 13.65
N LEU A 62 -10.40 3.61 12.81
CA LEU A 62 -11.17 4.77 13.24
C LEU A 62 -12.38 4.29 14.07
N PRO A 63 -12.67 4.93 15.21
CA PRO A 63 -13.93 4.72 15.92
C PRO A 63 -15.12 4.95 14.99
N SER A 64 -16.12 4.08 15.06
CA SER A 64 -17.35 4.16 14.24
C SER A 64 -18.13 5.47 14.40
N GLU A 65 -17.94 6.18 15.51
CA GLU A 65 -18.55 7.48 15.78
C GLU A 65 -17.85 8.64 15.03
N SER A 66 -16.62 8.41 14.57
CA SER A 66 -15.77 9.39 13.87
C SER A 66 -15.53 9.04 12.40
N SER A 67 -16.14 7.94 11.91
CA SER A 67 -16.07 7.53 10.50
C SER A 67 -17.04 8.36 9.66
N GLY A 68 -16.66 9.60 9.38
CA GLY A 68 -17.26 10.37 8.29
C GLY A 68 -16.90 9.78 6.93
N LEU A 69 -17.57 10.22 5.86
CA LEU A 69 -17.31 9.77 4.48
C LEU A 69 -15.89 10.07 3.98
N TYR A 70 -15.13 10.94 4.66
CA TYR A 70 -13.81 11.42 4.26
C TYR A 70 -12.90 11.59 5.48
N SER A 71 -12.61 10.48 6.15
CA SER A 71 -11.63 10.48 7.24
C SER A 71 -10.24 10.16 6.71
N PHE A 72 -9.29 11.06 6.95
CA PHE A 72 -7.88 10.90 6.59
C PHE A 72 -7.01 10.94 7.84
N TYR A 73 -5.92 10.20 7.80
CA TYR A 73 -4.84 10.28 8.76
C TYR A 73 -3.79 11.27 8.29
N HIS A 74 -3.32 12.09 9.22
CA HIS A 74 -2.23 13.03 9.03
C HIS A 74 -1.00 12.52 9.79
N ILE A 75 0.18 12.66 9.19
CA ILE A 75 1.44 12.38 9.88
C ILE A 75 1.88 13.65 10.59
N MET A 76 2.09 13.57 11.89
CA MET A 76 2.58 14.66 12.72
C MET A 76 4.01 14.37 13.18
N GLN A 77 4.88 15.37 13.13
CA GLN A 77 6.22 15.35 13.72
C GLN A 77 6.13 15.99 15.10
N ASP A 78 6.43 15.20 16.13
CA ASP A 78 6.32 15.63 17.52
C ASP A 78 7.52 16.46 18.01
N TYR A 79 8.65 16.39 17.29
CA TYR A 79 9.94 17.00 17.66
C TYR A 79 10.32 16.74 19.12
N GLU A 80 10.03 15.52 19.60
CA GLU A 80 10.26 15.09 20.99
C GLU A 80 9.46 15.90 22.04
N SER A 81 8.44 16.66 21.64
CA SER A 81 7.52 17.33 22.55
C SER A 81 6.30 16.47 22.85
N PRO A 82 5.89 16.32 24.12
CA PRO A 82 4.63 15.68 24.47
C PRO A 82 3.40 16.57 24.23
N ASN A 83 3.58 17.87 23.95
CA ASN A 83 2.46 18.79 23.71
C ASN A 83 2.09 18.80 22.23
N ILE A 84 0.84 18.46 21.93
CA ILE A 84 0.34 18.41 20.55
C ILE A 84 0.38 19.76 19.82
N GLU A 85 0.35 20.88 20.55
CA GLU A 85 0.45 22.22 19.98
C GLU A 85 1.83 22.51 19.36
N ASP A 86 2.87 21.78 19.83
CA ASP A 86 4.23 21.88 19.30
C ASP A 86 4.44 20.95 18.08
N TRP A 87 3.45 20.13 17.74
CA TRP A 87 3.56 19.17 16.66
C TRP A 87 3.30 19.85 15.33
N GLU A 88 4.14 19.56 14.34
CA GLU A 88 3.95 20.05 12.98
C GLU A 88 3.52 18.93 12.05
N GLU A 89 2.62 19.25 11.13
CA GLU A 89 2.20 18.31 10.10
C GLU A 89 3.36 18.04 9.12
N TYR A 90 3.65 16.76 8.90
CA TYR A 90 4.65 16.33 7.93
C TYR A 90 4.18 16.64 6.50
N LYS A 91 5.04 17.35 5.76
CA LYS A 91 4.75 17.79 4.39
C LYS A 91 5.86 17.36 3.43
N THR A 92 5.45 16.86 2.28
CA THR A 92 6.32 16.61 1.12
C THR A 92 6.01 17.65 0.05
N ASP A 93 7.02 18.40 -0.40
CA ASP A 93 6.85 19.49 -1.38
C ASP A 93 5.78 20.53 -0.97
N GLY A 94 5.67 20.79 0.33
CA GLY A 94 4.71 21.74 0.90
C GLY A 94 3.28 21.24 1.02
N GLN A 95 2.99 20.00 0.61
CA GLN A 95 1.68 19.38 0.73
C GLN A 95 1.67 18.31 1.82
N ALA A 96 0.56 18.26 2.56
CA ALA A 96 0.32 17.21 3.54
C ALA A 96 0.20 15.85 2.84
N LEU A 97 0.82 14.83 3.42
CA LEU A 97 0.62 13.46 2.99
C LEU A 97 -0.65 12.92 3.64
N LEU A 98 -1.76 12.93 2.91
CA LEU A 98 -3.04 12.40 3.38
C LEU A 98 -3.06 10.88 3.22
N LEU A 99 -3.24 10.16 4.33
CA LEU A 99 -3.38 8.71 4.33
C LEU A 99 -4.84 8.32 4.55
N SER A 100 -5.30 7.31 3.84
CA SER A 100 -6.67 6.78 3.94
C SER A 100 -6.70 5.50 4.76
N VAL A 101 -7.91 5.06 5.11
CA VAL A 101 -8.13 3.72 5.67
C VAL A 101 -7.53 2.66 4.72
N ASP A 102 -6.91 1.63 5.29
CA ASP A 102 -6.15 0.56 4.62
C ASP A 102 -4.75 0.93 4.08
N ASP A 103 -4.33 2.19 4.16
CA ASP A 103 -2.94 2.53 3.90
C ASP A 103 -2.01 1.91 4.95
N ILE A 104 -0.76 1.67 4.55
CA ILE A 104 0.28 1.08 5.38
C ILE A 104 1.52 1.96 5.39
N ILE A 105 2.18 2.03 6.54
CA ILE A 105 3.47 2.71 6.69
C ILE A 105 4.56 1.62 6.74
N ILE A 106 5.56 1.76 5.88
CA ILE A 106 6.74 0.88 5.87
C ILE A 106 7.94 1.71 6.33
N THR A 107 8.49 1.38 7.49
CA THR A 107 9.70 2.02 8.02
C THR A 107 10.86 1.05 8.01
N ARG A 108 12.09 1.56 7.85
CA ARG A 108 13.30 0.75 7.92
C ARG A 108 13.70 0.56 9.37
N LYS A 109 13.94 -0.68 9.78
CA LYS A 109 14.53 -1.01 11.08
C LYS A 109 15.92 -0.40 11.19
N SER A 110 16.22 0.15 12.36
CA SER A 110 17.56 0.60 12.73
C SER A 110 18.51 -0.57 12.91
#